data_AF-A0A318DZE9-F1
#
_entry.id   AF-A0A318DZE9-F1
#
_cell.length_a   1.000
_cell.length_b   1.000
_cell.length_c   1.000
_cell.angle_alpha   90.00
_cell.angle_beta   90.00
_cell.angle_gamma   90.00
#
_symmetry.space_group_name_H-M   'P 1'
#
loop_
_entity.id
_entity.type
_entity.pdbx_description
1 polymer ?
#
loop_
_entity_poly.entity_id
_entity_poly.type
_entity_poly.pdbx_seq_one_letter_code
_entity_poly.pdbx_strand_id
1 'polypeptide(L)'
;MKDSKTKLMIPATDLTNGDVYIHKSNYDEEFVRDTDTYIYKAVLSSCSAPTYFKPEKIKERYLLADGGLWANNPSLLAYTEAISRFEIEHENIQILSLGTGIGKSYFDMDKKYWGALALIKKLIDSLLNLQSINNNNICTHLLGEKQYLRLNYTSDNKLPLEKLPENWAAKADRIFTYNSKKIEEYFS
;
A
#
# COMPACT_ATOMS: atom_id res chain seq x y z
N MET A 1 -10.58 -4.72 -15.42
CA MET A 1 -9.15 -4.37 -15.49
C MET A 1 -8.76 -4.00 -16.91
N LYS A 2 -9.25 -4.73 -17.92
CA LYS A 2 -9.03 -4.47 -19.35
C LYS A 2 -9.25 -3.02 -19.79
N ASP A 3 -10.35 -2.40 -19.36
CA ASP A 3 -10.73 -1.04 -19.84
C ASP A 3 -9.97 0.11 -19.12
N SER A 4 -8.97 -0.21 -18.31
CA SER A 4 -8.17 0.80 -17.62
C SER A 4 -7.34 1.60 -18.63
N LYS A 5 -7.46 2.94 -18.57
CA LYS A 5 -6.64 3.85 -19.38
C LYS A 5 -5.22 4.04 -18.83
N THR A 6 -4.97 3.59 -17.61
CA THR A 6 -3.66 3.65 -16.96
C THR A 6 -3.22 2.24 -16.59
N LYS A 7 -1.91 2.06 -16.44
CA LYS A 7 -1.33 0.81 -15.97
C LYS A 7 -1.56 0.71 -14.46
N LEU A 8 -2.34 -0.29 -14.05
CA LEU A 8 -2.73 -0.51 -12.65
C LEU A 8 -2.05 -1.77 -12.11
N MET A 9 -1.56 -1.66 -10.87
CA MET A 9 -1.15 -2.77 -10.02
C MET A 9 -1.85 -2.61 -8.68
N ILE A 10 -2.68 -3.59 -8.32
CA ILE A 10 -3.48 -3.56 -7.08
C ILE A 10 -3.13 -4.82 -6.28
N PRO A 11 -2.31 -4.71 -5.22
CA PRO A 11 -1.92 -5.85 -4.39
C PRO A 11 -3.11 -6.44 -3.62
N ALA A 12 -3.12 -7.76 -3.49
CA ALA A 12 -4.03 -8.55 -2.68
C ALA A 12 -3.26 -9.77 -2.13
N THR A 13 -3.87 -10.51 -1.21
CA THR A 13 -3.28 -11.73 -0.63
C THR A 13 -4.11 -12.93 -1.05
N ASP A 14 -3.51 -13.93 -1.69
CA ASP A 14 -4.17 -15.17 -2.06
C ASP A 14 -4.22 -16.13 -0.87
N LEU A 15 -5.37 -16.21 -0.22
CA LEU A 15 -5.59 -17.12 0.91
C LEU A 15 -5.79 -18.57 0.47
N THR A 16 -6.16 -18.80 -0.80
CA THR A 16 -6.35 -20.15 -1.33
C THR A 16 -5.02 -20.86 -1.47
N ASN A 17 -4.01 -20.16 -1.99
CA ASN A 17 -2.69 -20.73 -2.25
C ASN A 17 -1.63 -20.32 -1.21
N GLY A 18 -1.92 -19.36 -0.34
CA GLY A 18 -0.96 -18.83 0.63
C GLY A 18 0.14 -17.99 -0.03
N ASP A 19 -0.20 -17.24 -1.08
CA ASP A 19 0.75 -16.53 -1.93
C ASP A 19 0.37 -15.06 -2.12
N VAL A 20 1.27 -14.28 -2.71
CA VAL A 20 1.03 -12.90 -3.10
C VAL A 20 0.15 -12.85 -4.35
N TYR A 21 -0.73 -11.86 -4.42
CA TYR A 21 -1.56 -11.62 -5.58
C TYR A 21 -1.46 -10.15 -5.98
N ILE A 22 -1.33 -9.86 -7.28
CA ILE A 22 -1.38 -8.48 -7.78
C ILE A 22 -2.33 -8.47 -8.96
N HIS A 23 -3.47 -7.79 -8.82
CA HIS A 23 -4.31 -7.51 -9.98
C HIS A 23 -3.57 -6.53 -10.88
N LYS A 24 -3.32 -6.93 -12.12
CA LYS A 24 -2.69 -6.08 -13.13
C LYS A 24 -3.67 -5.75 -14.24
N SER A 25 -3.61 -4.52 -14.75
CA SER A 25 -4.29 -4.18 -16.01
C SER A 25 -3.54 -4.78 -17.20
N ASN A 26 -4.20 -4.89 -18.35
CA ASN A 26 -3.70 -5.61 -19.52
C ASN A 26 -2.68 -4.80 -20.35
N TYR A 27 -1.59 -4.36 -19.71
CA TYR A 27 -0.50 -3.62 -20.36
C TYR A 27 0.67 -4.50 -20.82
N ASP A 28 0.63 -5.78 -20.49
CA ASP A 28 1.58 -6.82 -20.89
C ASP A 28 0.73 -7.99 -21.42
N GLU A 29 1.14 -8.59 -22.55
CA GLU A 29 0.41 -9.69 -23.19
C GLU A 29 0.37 -10.95 -22.32
N GLU A 30 1.32 -11.10 -21.39
CA GLU A 30 1.34 -12.19 -20.41
C GLU A 30 0.25 -12.02 -19.34
N PHE A 31 -0.31 -10.82 -19.14
CA PHE A 31 -1.27 -10.52 -18.07
C PHE A 31 -2.72 -10.84 -18.42
N VAL A 32 -2.96 -12.11 -18.77
CA VAL A 32 -4.28 -12.64 -19.14
C VAL A 32 -5.17 -13.01 -17.94
N ARG A 33 -4.58 -13.19 -16.76
CA ARG A 33 -5.32 -13.70 -15.57
C ARG A 33 -6.44 -12.76 -15.13
N ASP A 34 -6.20 -11.45 -15.19
CA ASP A 34 -7.08 -10.43 -14.59
C ASP A 34 -7.92 -9.65 -15.62
N THR A 35 -7.81 -9.95 -16.91
CA THR A 35 -8.45 -9.21 -18.00
C THR A 35 -9.94 -8.96 -17.76
N ASP A 36 -10.68 -10.02 -17.41
CA ASP A 36 -12.13 -9.98 -17.12
C ASP A 36 -12.50 -9.59 -15.67
N THR A 37 -11.52 -9.34 -14.81
CA THR A 37 -11.80 -8.94 -13.42
C THR A 37 -12.28 -7.49 -13.41
N TYR A 38 -13.43 -7.20 -12.80
CA TYR A 38 -13.87 -5.80 -12.63
C TYR A 38 -12.93 -5.04 -11.69
N ILE A 39 -12.66 -3.76 -11.98
CA ILE A 39 -11.77 -2.93 -11.14
C ILE A 39 -12.28 -2.85 -9.71
N TYR A 40 -13.60 -2.69 -9.51
CA TYR A 40 -14.16 -2.63 -8.16
C TYR A 40 -13.91 -3.92 -7.36
N LYS A 41 -13.88 -5.09 -8.02
CA LYS A 41 -13.54 -6.36 -7.35
C LYS A 41 -12.08 -6.43 -6.96
N ALA A 42 -11.18 -5.95 -7.82
CA ALA A 42 -9.76 -5.86 -7.50
C ALA A 42 -9.48 -4.91 -6.33
N VAL A 43 -10.20 -3.79 -6.26
CA VAL A 43 -10.13 -2.86 -5.12
C VAL A 43 -10.72 -3.51 -3.86
N LEU A 44 -11.88 -4.18 -3.97
CA LEU A 44 -12.53 -4.81 -2.82
C LEU A 44 -11.65 -5.91 -2.21
N SER A 45 -11.04 -6.78 -3.03
CA SER A 45 -10.09 -7.78 -2.55
C SER A 45 -8.89 -7.14 -1.86
N SER A 46 -8.31 -6.10 -2.48
CA SER A 46 -7.17 -5.35 -1.95
C SER A 46 -7.43 -4.69 -0.60
N CYS A 47 -8.67 -4.31 -0.31
CA CYS A 47 -9.06 -3.67 0.96
C CYS A 47 -9.74 -4.63 1.97
N SER A 48 -9.77 -5.94 1.68
CA SER A 48 -10.46 -6.93 2.52
C SER A 48 -9.62 -7.33 3.75
N ALA A 49 -9.39 -6.38 4.65
CA ALA A 49 -8.52 -6.51 5.82
C ALA A 49 -8.96 -7.64 6.76
N PRO A 50 -8.04 -8.54 7.19
CA PRO A 50 -8.35 -9.55 8.18
C PRO A 50 -8.88 -8.92 9.46
N THR A 51 -9.82 -9.61 10.12
CA THR A 51 -10.54 -9.16 11.31
C THR A 51 -11.57 -8.03 11.09
N TYR A 52 -11.64 -7.44 9.90
CA TYR A 52 -12.63 -6.40 9.54
C TYR A 52 -13.60 -6.87 8.46
N PHE A 53 -13.09 -7.47 7.38
CA PHE A 53 -13.88 -7.84 6.22
C PHE A 53 -13.71 -9.31 5.85
N LYS A 54 -14.70 -9.85 5.14
CA LYS A 54 -14.60 -11.19 4.55
C LYS A 54 -13.70 -11.11 3.30
N PRO A 55 -12.86 -12.13 3.04
CA PRO A 55 -12.13 -12.21 1.79
C PRO A 55 -13.08 -12.26 0.57
N GLU A 56 -12.63 -11.70 -0.54
CA GLU A 56 -13.39 -11.61 -1.79
C GLU A 56 -13.10 -12.82 -2.70
N LYS A 57 -14.15 -13.39 -3.29
CA LYS A 57 -14.00 -14.48 -4.26
C LYS A 57 -13.85 -13.94 -5.67
N ILE A 58 -12.73 -14.27 -6.32
CA ILE A 58 -12.45 -13.89 -7.70
C ILE A 58 -12.50 -15.13 -8.60
N LYS A 59 -13.36 -15.05 -9.64
CA LYS A 59 -13.54 -16.07 -10.68
C LYS A 59 -13.83 -17.50 -10.14
N GLU A 60 -14.39 -17.61 -8.94
CA GLU A 60 -14.57 -18.87 -8.20
C GLU A 60 -13.29 -19.72 -8.06
N ARG A 61 -12.11 -19.09 -8.16
CA ARG A 61 -10.80 -19.76 -8.12
C ARG A 61 -9.92 -19.25 -7.01
N TYR A 62 -10.03 -17.96 -6.67
CA TYR A 62 -9.18 -17.31 -5.70
C TYR A 62 -10.02 -16.72 -4.57
N LEU A 63 -9.56 -16.94 -3.34
CA LEU A 63 -10.06 -16.26 -2.16
C LEU A 63 -9.04 -15.20 -1.76
N LEU A 64 -9.32 -13.94 -2.07
CA LEU A 64 -8.38 -12.84 -1.92
C LEU A 64 -8.70 -11.96 -0.71
N ALA A 65 -7.67 -11.62 0.06
CA ALA A 65 -7.73 -10.68 1.16
C ALA A 65 -6.83 -9.46 0.90
N ASP A 66 -6.77 -8.57 1.89
CA ASP A 66 -6.07 -7.30 1.81
C ASP A 66 -4.60 -7.43 1.37
N GLY A 67 -4.17 -6.57 0.45
CA GLY A 67 -2.80 -6.54 -0.04
C GLY A 67 -1.81 -5.95 0.97
N GLY A 68 -2.29 -5.18 1.93
CA GLY A 68 -1.52 -4.58 3.02
C GLY A 68 -0.76 -5.61 3.84
N LEU A 69 -1.22 -6.86 3.91
CA LEU A 69 -0.53 -7.94 4.63
C LEU A 69 0.92 -8.14 4.19
N TRP A 70 1.25 -7.86 2.93
CA TRP A 70 2.61 -7.96 2.41
C TRP A 70 3.06 -6.73 1.60
N ALA A 71 2.15 -5.89 1.10
CA ALA A 71 2.42 -4.74 0.25
C ALA A 71 1.70 -3.46 0.70
N ASN A 72 1.75 -3.13 2.00
CA ASN A 72 1.15 -1.90 2.54
C ASN A 72 1.77 -0.60 1.99
N ASN A 73 3.00 -0.68 1.47
CA ASN A 73 3.60 0.36 0.65
C ASN A 73 4.07 -0.28 -0.66
N PRO A 74 3.35 -0.12 -1.78
CA PRO A 74 3.70 -0.79 -3.04
C PRO A 74 4.79 -0.04 -3.83
N SER A 75 5.48 0.96 -3.27
CA SER A 75 6.49 1.74 -4.01
C SER A 75 7.63 0.88 -4.56
N LEU A 76 8.23 0.00 -3.74
CA LEU A 76 9.26 -0.93 -4.24
C LEU A 76 8.71 -1.89 -5.30
N LEU A 77 7.44 -2.31 -5.15
CA LEU A 77 6.80 -3.18 -6.14
C LEU A 77 6.63 -2.46 -7.49
N ALA A 78 6.21 -1.20 -7.46
CA ALA A 78 6.13 -0.37 -8.66
C ALA A 78 7.51 -0.13 -9.29
N TYR A 79 8.55 0.10 -8.47
CA TYR A 79 9.94 0.20 -8.95
C TYR A 79 10.38 -1.08 -9.67
N THR A 80 10.15 -2.25 -9.07
CA THR A 80 10.53 -3.53 -9.68
C THR A 80 9.78 -3.78 -10.99
N GLU A 81 8.51 -3.38 -11.07
CA GLU A 81 7.74 -3.49 -12.32
C GLU A 81 8.29 -2.57 -13.41
N ALA A 82 8.66 -1.33 -13.05
CA ALA A 82 9.24 -0.37 -13.99
C ALA A 82 10.53 -0.86 -14.63
N ILE A 83 11.45 -1.42 -13.83
CA ILE A 83 12.70 -2.00 -14.33
C ILE A 83 12.43 -3.27 -15.14
N SER A 84 11.64 -4.20 -14.61
CA SER A 84 11.57 -5.57 -15.18
C SER A 84 10.57 -5.74 -16.31
N ARG A 85 9.49 -4.94 -16.35
CA ARG A 85 8.40 -5.08 -17.34
C ARG A 85 8.35 -3.95 -18.33
N PHE A 86 8.68 -2.74 -17.89
CA PHE A 86 8.75 -1.58 -18.79
C PHE A 86 10.17 -1.30 -19.30
N GLU A 87 11.17 -2.02 -18.77
CA GLU A 87 12.59 -1.86 -19.14
C GLU A 87 13.04 -0.39 -19.05
N ILE A 88 12.45 0.36 -18.11
CA ILE A 88 12.79 1.77 -17.90
C ILE A 88 14.15 1.81 -17.20
N GLU A 89 15.09 2.57 -17.75
CA GLU A 89 16.37 2.80 -17.11
C GLU A 89 16.18 3.41 -15.72
N HIS A 90 16.99 2.98 -14.77
CA HIS A 90 16.89 3.35 -13.36
C HIS A 90 16.74 4.87 -13.17
N GLU A 91 17.55 5.65 -13.86
CA GLU A 91 17.64 7.11 -13.80
C GLU A 91 16.34 7.80 -14.23
N ASN A 92 15.53 7.13 -15.06
CA ASN A 92 14.28 7.66 -15.61
C ASN A 92 13.05 7.30 -14.77
N ILE A 93 13.23 6.60 -13.64
CA ILE A 93 12.13 6.21 -12.76
C ILE A 93 11.86 7.29 -11.72
N GLN A 94 10.64 7.80 -11.71
CA GLN A 94 10.11 8.67 -10.66
C GLN A 94 8.90 8.02 -9.98
N ILE A 95 8.92 7.97 -8.64
CA ILE A 95 7.87 7.43 -7.78
C ILE A 95 7.42 8.49 -6.76
N LEU A 96 6.17 8.95 -6.93
CA LEU A 96 5.43 9.64 -5.89
C LEU A 96 4.68 8.61 -5.03
N SER A 97 5.01 8.56 -3.74
CA SER A 97 4.41 7.67 -2.75
C SER A 97 3.54 8.45 -1.79
N LEU A 98 2.25 8.12 -1.71
CA LEU A 98 1.29 8.77 -0.81
C LEU A 98 0.93 7.81 0.34
N GLY A 99 1.23 8.23 1.57
CA GLY A 99 0.90 7.47 2.78
C GLY A 99 -0.35 8.00 3.48
N THR A 100 -1.05 7.10 4.16
CA THR A 100 -2.27 7.40 4.93
C THR A 100 -2.00 7.74 6.40
N GLY A 101 -0.72 7.98 6.74
CA GLY A 101 -0.26 8.21 8.09
C GLY A 101 0.37 6.99 8.74
N ILE A 102 1.30 7.22 9.67
CA ILE A 102 1.84 6.20 10.56
C ILE A 102 1.58 6.64 11.99
N GLY A 103 0.81 5.84 12.72
CA GLY A 103 0.56 6.06 14.15
C GLY A 103 1.60 5.35 15.00
N LYS A 104 1.99 5.97 16.12
CA LYS A 104 2.79 5.31 17.16
C LYS A 104 1.93 4.25 17.86
N SER A 105 2.00 3.01 17.37
CA SER A 105 1.40 1.84 18.02
C SER A 105 2.49 1.02 18.72
N TYR A 106 2.97 1.52 19.87
CA TYR A 106 3.92 0.76 20.68
C TYR A 106 3.19 -0.28 21.52
N PHE A 107 3.75 -1.47 21.64
CA PHE A 107 3.41 -2.40 22.72
C PHE A 107 3.67 -1.72 24.06
N ASP A 108 2.63 -1.67 24.88
CA ASP A 108 2.72 -1.04 26.20
C ASP A 108 3.23 -2.13 27.14
N MET A 109 4.45 -1.98 27.65
CA MET A 109 5.18 -3.04 28.37
C MET A 109 4.47 -3.48 29.66
N ASP A 110 3.60 -2.64 30.20
CA ASP A 110 3.00 -2.82 31.54
C ASP A 110 1.58 -3.41 31.54
N LYS A 111 0.96 -3.68 30.38
CA LYS A 111 -0.41 -4.23 30.33
C LYS A 111 -0.41 -5.76 30.27
N LYS A 112 -0.69 -6.36 31.43
CA LYS A 112 -0.60 -7.81 31.72
C LYS A 112 -1.69 -8.69 31.09
N TYR A 113 -2.75 -8.10 30.50
CA TYR A 113 -3.85 -8.86 29.89
C TYR A 113 -4.28 -8.26 28.56
N TRP A 114 -3.89 -8.91 27.47
CA TRP A 114 -4.43 -8.64 26.15
C TRP A 114 -5.29 -9.83 25.74
N GLY A 115 -6.57 -9.61 25.43
CA GLY A 115 -7.37 -10.64 24.78
C GLY A 115 -6.74 -11.04 23.44
N ALA A 116 -6.86 -12.31 23.04
CA ALA A 116 -6.22 -12.84 21.83
C ALA A 116 -6.52 -12.00 20.57
N LEU A 117 -7.76 -11.54 20.41
CA LEU A 117 -8.16 -10.69 19.27
C LEU A 117 -7.46 -9.31 19.29
N ALA A 118 -7.27 -8.72 20.47
CA ALA A 118 -6.58 -7.44 20.62
C ALA A 118 -5.08 -7.57 20.30
N LEU A 119 -4.46 -8.69 20.68
CA LEU A 119 -3.08 -9.01 20.29
C LEU A 119 -2.94 -9.15 18.78
N ILE A 120 -3.83 -9.91 18.14
CA ILE A 120 -3.82 -10.13 16.69
C ILE A 120 -3.97 -8.80 15.94
N LYS A 121 -4.94 -7.96 16.32
CA LYS A 121 -5.13 -6.65 15.69
C LYS A 121 -3.89 -5.77 15.84
N LYS A 122 -3.30 -5.72 17.04
CA LYS A 122 -2.11 -4.91 17.28
C LYS A 122 -0.89 -5.42 16.50
N LEU A 123 -0.73 -6.73 16.39
CA LEU A 123 0.31 -7.35 15.57
C LEU A 123 0.15 -6.98 14.09
N ILE A 124 -1.07 -7.07 13.55
CA ILE A 124 -1.37 -6.65 12.17
C ILE A 124 -1.01 -5.17 11.98
N ASP A 125 -1.50 -4.28 12.85
CA ASP A 125 -1.19 -2.84 12.75
C ASP A 125 0.33 -2.57 12.78
N SER A 126 1.07 -3.27 13.65
CA SER A 126 2.53 -3.16 13.72
C SER A 126 3.20 -3.67 12.45
N LEU A 127 2.77 -4.81 11.89
CA LEU A 127 3.31 -5.35 10.65
C LEU A 127 3.07 -4.38 9.48
N LEU A 128 1.86 -3.84 9.35
CA LEU A 128 1.52 -2.84 8.32
C LEU A 128 2.44 -1.61 8.39
N ASN A 129 2.65 -1.07 9.60
CA ASN A 129 3.55 0.07 9.83
C ASN A 129 5.00 -0.27 9.49
N LEU A 130 5.51 -1.41 9.98
CA LEU A 130 6.89 -1.84 9.73
C LEU A 130 7.16 -2.05 8.24
N GLN A 131 6.23 -2.67 7.51
CA GLN A 131 6.32 -2.84 6.06
C GLN A 131 6.38 -1.47 5.35
N SER A 132 5.53 -0.52 5.75
CA SER A 132 5.56 0.82 5.15
C SER A 132 6.87 1.57 5.41
N ILE A 133 7.44 1.45 6.62
CA ILE A 133 8.73 2.06 6.98
C ILE A 133 9.87 1.40 6.21
N ASN A 134 9.92 0.07 6.22
CA ASN A 134 10.98 -0.69 5.55
C ASN A 134 11.03 -0.39 4.04
N ASN A 135 9.87 -0.46 3.37
CA ASN A 135 9.79 -0.18 1.94
C ASN A 135 10.18 1.27 1.61
N ASN A 136 9.78 2.23 2.46
CA ASN A 136 10.19 3.62 2.30
C ASN A 136 11.72 3.78 2.39
N ASN A 137 12.35 3.14 3.38
CA ASN A 137 13.80 3.22 3.59
C ASN A 137 14.54 2.61 2.40
N ILE A 138 14.10 1.43 1.94
CA ILE A 138 14.68 0.78 0.76
C ILE A 138 14.55 1.69 -0.47
N CYS A 139 13.35 2.23 -0.75
CA CYS A 139 13.15 3.14 -1.88
C CYS A 139 14.02 4.39 -1.78
N THR A 140 14.19 4.96 -0.58
CA THR A 140 15.03 6.15 -0.35
C THR A 140 16.53 5.86 -0.55
N HIS A 141 16.98 4.64 -0.28
CA HIS A 141 18.36 4.22 -0.54
C HIS A 141 18.60 3.86 -2.00
N LEU A 142 17.59 3.29 -2.66
CA LEU A 142 17.68 2.91 -4.07
C LEU A 142 17.53 4.11 -5.01
N LEU A 143 16.64 5.05 -4.68
CA LEU A 143 16.25 6.17 -5.54
C LEU A 143 16.71 7.49 -4.94
N GLY A 144 17.28 8.37 -5.75
CA GLY A 144 17.67 9.71 -5.32
C GLY A 144 16.47 10.61 -4.97
N GLU A 145 16.74 11.76 -4.37
CA GLU A 145 15.70 12.71 -3.92
C GLU A 145 14.82 13.24 -5.06
N LYS A 146 15.33 13.25 -6.30
CA LYS A 146 14.58 13.62 -7.51
C LYS A 146 13.74 12.48 -8.09
N GLN A 147 14.00 11.25 -7.68
CA GLN A 147 13.32 10.05 -8.16
C GLN A 147 12.23 9.61 -7.19
N TYR A 148 12.44 9.70 -5.87
CA TYR A 148 11.47 9.25 -4.88
C TYR A 148 11.01 10.36 -3.94
N LEU A 149 9.71 10.69 -4.02
CA LEU A 149 9.05 11.59 -3.10
C LEU A 149 7.95 10.85 -2.35
N ARG A 150 8.09 10.74 -1.02
CA ARG A 150 7.02 10.25 -0.15
C ARG A 150 6.39 11.37 0.64
N LEU A 151 5.07 11.51 0.50
CA LEU A 151 4.25 12.38 1.34
C LEU A 151 3.48 11.50 2.33
N ASN A 152 3.77 11.68 3.62
CA ASN A 152 3.14 10.93 4.70
C ASN A 152 3.15 11.78 5.98
N TYR A 153 2.33 11.44 6.97
CA TYR A 153 2.39 12.08 8.28
C TYR A 153 2.59 11.07 9.40
N THR A 154 3.16 11.54 10.50
CA THR A 154 3.27 10.77 11.74
C THR A 154 2.24 11.29 12.73
N SER A 155 1.56 10.38 13.43
CA SER A 155 0.68 10.72 14.55
C SER A 155 1.25 10.15 15.84
N ASP A 156 1.19 10.94 16.90
CA ASP A 156 1.51 10.45 18.26
C ASP A 156 0.44 9.51 18.80
N ASN A 157 -0.77 9.54 18.21
CA ASN A 157 -1.86 8.65 18.56
C ASN A 157 -1.90 7.43 17.62
N LYS A 158 -2.57 6.37 18.07
CA LYS A 158 -2.93 5.25 17.21
C LYS A 158 -3.83 5.75 16.08
N LEU A 159 -3.55 5.30 14.86
CA LEU A 159 -4.43 5.47 13.70
C LEU A 159 -5.17 4.14 13.48
N PRO A 160 -6.42 4.00 13.97
CA PRO A 160 -7.22 2.82 13.70
C PRO A 160 -7.59 2.75 12.21
N LEU A 161 -7.61 1.54 11.64
CA LEU A 161 -8.00 1.33 10.24
C LEU A 161 -9.47 1.69 9.99
N GLU A 162 -10.33 1.50 11.00
CA GLU A 162 -11.78 1.71 10.88
C GLU A 162 -12.24 3.17 10.97
N LYS A 163 -11.37 4.12 11.37
CA LYS A 163 -11.78 5.52 11.56
C LYS A 163 -10.81 6.47 10.90
N LEU A 164 -11.37 7.43 10.18
CA LEU A 164 -10.59 8.58 9.70
C LEU A 164 -10.05 9.36 10.90
N PRO A 165 -8.82 9.90 10.81
CA PRO A 165 -8.31 10.81 11.80
C PRO A 165 -9.19 12.05 11.90
N GLU A 166 -9.35 12.60 13.10
CA GLU A 166 -9.93 13.94 13.25
C GLU A 166 -9.12 14.95 12.45
N ASN A 167 -9.83 15.87 11.78
CA ASN A 167 -9.26 16.93 10.96
C ASN A 167 -8.28 16.42 9.88
N TRP A 168 -8.56 15.26 9.26
CA TRP A 168 -7.70 14.66 8.23
C TRP A 168 -7.43 15.62 7.05
N ALA A 169 -8.42 16.41 6.64
CA ALA A 169 -8.25 17.40 5.56
C ALA A 169 -7.23 18.48 5.93
N ALA A 170 -7.37 19.08 7.12
CA ALA A 170 -6.39 20.06 7.61
C ALA A 170 -4.98 19.46 7.79
N LYS A 171 -4.88 18.17 8.16
CA LYS A 171 -3.59 17.46 8.20
C LYS A 171 -3.00 17.31 6.80
N ALA A 172 -3.81 16.98 5.80
CA ALA A 172 -3.38 16.89 4.41
C ALA A 172 -2.91 18.26 3.87
N ASP A 173 -3.70 19.33 4.09
CA ASP A 173 -3.33 20.70 3.71
C ASP A 173 -2.00 21.12 4.34
N ARG A 174 -1.79 20.76 5.61
CA ARG A 174 -0.54 21.02 6.32
C ARG A 174 0.64 20.27 5.71
N ILE A 175 0.48 18.99 5.36
CA ILE A 175 1.52 18.21 4.68
C ILE A 175 1.86 18.84 3.33
N PHE A 176 0.84 19.19 2.54
CA PHE A 176 1.03 19.85 1.26
C PHE A 176 1.78 21.17 1.42
N THR A 177 1.34 22.02 2.36
CA THR A 177 1.95 23.34 2.61
C THR A 177 3.43 23.23 3.02
N TYR A 178 3.77 22.29 3.92
CA TYR A 178 5.17 22.11 4.33
C TYR A 178 6.06 21.49 3.24
N ASN A 179 5.48 20.81 2.26
CA ASN A 179 6.21 20.16 1.18
C ASN A 179 6.04 20.86 -0.17
N SER A 180 5.35 22.00 -0.25
CA SER A 180 4.98 22.63 -1.53
C SER A 180 6.19 22.87 -2.43
N LYS A 181 7.26 23.46 -1.88
CA LYS A 181 8.52 23.68 -2.60
C LYS A 181 9.15 22.37 -3.09
N LYS A 182 9.15 21.33 -2.23
CA LYS A 182 9.71 20.01 -2.59
C LYS A 182 8.87 19.31 -3.68
N ILE A 183 7.56 19.49 -3.65
CA ILE A 183 6.62 18.97 -4.66
C ILE A 183 6.87 19.69 -5.98
N GLU A 184 6.98 21.02 -5.97
CA GLU A 184 7.31 21.80 -7.17
C GLU A 184 8.65 21.38 -7.77
N GLU A 185 9.70 21.27 -6.95
CA GLU A 185 11.03 20.82 -7.38
C GLU A 185 11.03 19.39 -7.94
N TYR A 186 10.13 18.53 -7.45
CA TYR A 186 10.03 17.13 -7.89
C TYR A 186 9.39 16.99 -9.28
N PHE A 187 8.46 17.89 -9.63
CA PHE A 187 7.73 17.88 -10.90
C PHE A 187 8.29 18.83 -11.97
N SER A 188 9.34 19.60 -11.64
CA SER A 188 10.03 20.52 -12.56
C SER A 188 11.08 19.79 -13.39
#